data_AF-A0A1X0WF91-F1
#
_entry.id   AF-A0A1X0WF91-F1
#
_cell.length_a   1.000
_cell.length_b   1.000
_cell.length_c   1.000
_cell.angle_alpha   90.00
_cell.angle_beta   90.00
_cell.angle_gamma   90.00
#
_symmetry.space_group_name_H-M   'P 1'
#
loop_
_entity.id
_entity.type
_entity.pdbx_description
1 polymer ?
#
loop_
_entity_poly.entity_id
_entity_poly.type
_entity_poly.pdbx_seq_one_letter_code
_entity_poly.pdbx_strand_id
1 'polypeptide(L)' 'MATKMTDKQKEQFYRKRRNLNFQSSAALDGLDTKLVELTDEQVLERLAALRRHYER' A
#
# COMPACT_ATOMS: atom_id res chain seq x y z
N MET A 1 -2.86 -32.58 -4.11
CA MET A 1 -2.18 -31.31 -3.78
C MET A 1 -3.19 -30.20 -4.00
N ALA A 2 -3.58 -29.44 -2.97
CA ALA A 2 -4.53 -28.35 -3.14
C ALA A 2 -3.84 -27.18 -3.86
N THR A 3 -4.08 -27.05 -5.16
CA THR A 3 -3.42 -26.09 -6.07
C THR A 3 -3.94 -24.66 -5.91
N LYS A 4 -5.03 -24.46 -5.17
CA LYS A 4 -5.75 -23.19 -5.08
C LYS A 4 -5.47 -22.51 -3.74
N MET A 5 -4.97 -21.27 -3.78
CA MET A 5 -4.82 -20.44 -2.60
C MET A 5 -6.17 -20.20 -1.92
N THR A 6 -6.19 -20.29 -0.60
CA THR A 6 -7.32 -19.83 0.22
C THR A 6 -7.42 -18.31 0.16
N ASP A 7 -8.58 -17.76 0.49
CA ASP A 7 -8.77 -16.31 0.44
C ASP A 7 -7.88 -15.57 1.43
N LYS A 8 -7.64 -16.16 2.62
CA LYS A 8 -6.67 -15.65 3.59
C LYS A 8 -5.24 -15.61 3.04
N GLN A 9 -4.83 -16.62 2.27
CA GLN A 9 -3.51 -16.65 1.64
C GLN A 9 -3.37 -15.58 0.56
N LYS A 10 -4.42 -15.36 -0.25
CA LYS A 10 -4.44 -14.28 -1.26
C LYS A 10 -4.36 -12.91 -0.61
N GLU A 11 -5.15 -12.69 0.45
CA GLU A 11 -5.16 -11.43 1.19
C GLU A 11 -3.78 -11.14 1.80
N GLN A 12 -3.16 -12.12 2.44
CA GLN A 12 -1.82 -11.98 2.99
C GLN A 12 -0.79 -11.67 1.90
N PHE A 13 -0.87 -12.34 0.74
CA PHE A 13 0.01 -12.07 -0.39
C PHE A 13 -0.16 -10.64 -0.91
N TYR A 14 -1.40 -10.18 -1.05
CA TYR A 14 -1.70 -8.81 -1.46
C TYR A 14 -1.13 -7.78 -0.47
N ARG A 15 -1.41 -7.93 0.84
CA ARG A 15 -0.91 -7.02 1.88
C ARG A 15 0.62 -6.89 1.86
N LYS A 16 1.34 -7.99 1.62
CA LYS A 16 2.81 -7.99 1.53
C LYS A 16 3.38 -7.22 0.34
N ARG A 17 2.65 -7.16 -0.78
CA ARG A 17 3.19 -6.64 -2.06
C ARG A 17 2.59 -5.31 -2.50
N ARG A 18 1.40 -4.95 -2.03
CA ARG A 18 0.65 -3.78 -2.52
C ARG A 18 1.47 -2.48 -2.51
N ASN A 19 2.27 -2.23 -1.48
CA ASN A 19 3.06 -0.98 -1.35
C ASN A 19 4.24 -0.96 -2.34
N LEU A 20 4.95 -2.09 -2.47
CA LEU A 20 6.05 -2.23 -3.43
C LEU A 20 5.53 -2.15 -4.88
N ASN A 21 4.40 -2.79 -5.16
CA ASN A 21 3.75 -2.73 -6.46
C ASN A 21 3.32 -1.29 -6.78
N PHE A 22 2.77 -0.55 -5.81
CA PHE A 22 2.40 0.85 -6.01
C PHE A 22 3.62 1.73 -6.32
N GLN A 23 4.72 1.59 -5.56
CA GLN A 23 5.96 2.32 -5.82
C GLN A 23 6.50 2.02 -7.23
N SER A 24 6.55 0.74 -7.60
CA SER A 24 7.01 0.31 -8.92
C SER A 24 6.11 0.82 -10.04
N SER A 25 4.79 0.84 -9.81
CA SER A 25 3.82 1.39 -10.75
C SER A 25 4.00 2.90 -10.93
N ALA A 26 4.17 3.64 -9.83
CA ALA A 26 4.41 5.08 -9.88
C ALA A 26 5.71 5.43 -10.62
N ALA A 27 6.74 4.58 -10.48
CA ALA A 27 7.99 4.74 -11.22
C ALA A 27 7.82 4.58 -12.74
N LEU A 28 6.83 3.79 -13.21
CA LEU A 28 6.50 3.71 -14.65
C LEU A 28 5.97 5.03 -15.19
N ASP A 29 5.31 5.82 -14.34
CA ASP A 29 4.83 7.18 -14.65
C ASP A 29 5.89 8.26 -14.39
N GLY A 30 7.13 7.87 -14.09
CA GLY A 30 8.24 8.79 -13.79
C GLY A 30 8.16 9.45 -12.41
N LEU A 31 7.28 8.98 -11.52
CA LEU A 31 7.16 9.49 -10.16
C LEU A 31 8.13 8.79 -9.22
N ASP A 32 9.04 9.55 -8.61
CA ASP A 32 9.89 9.06 -7.52
C ASP A 32 9.12 9.14 -6.19
N THR A 33 8.60 8.01 -5.73
CA THR A 33 7.84 7.90 -4.48
C THR A 33 8.56 6.99 -3.50
N LYS A 34 8.56 7.38 -2.22
CA LYS A 34 9.12 6.56 -1.13
C LYS A 34 8.23 5.36 -0.86
N LEU A 35 8.85 4.22 -0.55
CA LEU A 35 8.14 3.03 -0.12
C LEU A 35 7.36 3.32 1.17
N VAL A 36 6.08 2.95 1.17
CA VAL A 36 5.22 3.07 2.35
C VAL A 36 5.41 1.83 3.23
N GLU A 37 5.94 2.01 4.43
CA GLU A 37 6.17 0.94 5.43
C GLU A 37 5.18 0.99 6.60
N LEU A 38 4.22 1.91 6.55
CA LEU A 38 3.21 2.11 7.58
C LEU A 38 2.21 0.95 7.67
N THR A 39 1.74 0.66 8.89
CA THR A 39 0.60 -0.25 9.10
C THR A 39 -0.70 0.35 8.58
N ASP A 40 -1.75 -0.47 8.44
CA ASP A 40 -3.06 -0.01 7.97
C ASP A 40 -3.61 1.14 8.85
N GLU A 41 -3.45 1.07 10.18
CA GLU A 41 -3.90 2.12 11.10
C GLU A 41 -3.09 3.41 10.93
N GLN A 42 -1.77 3.29 10.81
CA GLN A 42 -0.86 4.42 10.64
C GLN A 42 -1.10 5.16 9.32
N VAL A 43 -1.47 4.43 8.26
CA VAL A 43 -1.84 5.05 6.97
C VAL A 43 -3.07 5.94 7.14
N LEU A 44 -4.10 5.47 7.84
CA LEU A 44 -5.33 6.24 8.05
C LEU A 44 -5.06 7.52 8.86
N GLU A 45 -4.28 7.41 9.93
CA GLU A 45 -3.88 8.56 10.74
C GLU A 45 -3.06 9.57 9.91
N ARG A 46 -2.10 9.07 9.12
CA ARG A 46 -1.27 9.90 8.25
C ARG A 46 -2.10 10.63 7.20
N LEU A 47 -3.08 9.96 6.58
CA LEU A 47 -3.98 10.58 5.61
C LEU A 47 -4.85 11.67 6.26
N ALA A 48 -5.38 11.44 7.46
CA ALA A 48 -6.15 12.43 8.19
C ALA A 48 -5.31 13.67 8.56
N ALA A 49 -4.04 13.47 8.92
CA ALA A 49 -3.10 14.57 9.16
C ALA A 49 -2.78 15.36 7.88
N LEU A 50 -2.54 14.67 6.75
CA LEU A 50 -2.25 15.30 5.47
C LEU A 50 -3.44 16.12 4.94
N ARG A 51 -4.66 15.58 5.03
CA ARG A 51 -5.87 16.34 4.64
C ARG A 51 -5.99 17.65 5.41
N ARG A 52 -5.87 17.61 6.75
CA ARG A 52 -5.89 18.81 7.60
C ARG A 52 -4.79 19.83 7.25
N HIS A 53 -3.65 19.36 6.75
CA HIS A 53 -2.53 20.22 6.38
C HIS A 53 -2.73 20.92 5.03
N TYR A 54 -3.29 20.22 4.04
CA TYR A 54 -3.39 20.72 2.66
C TYR A 54 -4.78 21.25 2.27
N GLU A 55 -5.84 20.94 3.01
CA GLU A 55 -7.21 21.44 2.78
C GLU A 55 -7.49 22.77 3.50
N ARG A 56 -6.46 23.42 4.04
CA ARG A 56 -6.50 24.79 4.57
C ARG A 56 -6.22 25.80 3.47
#